data_AF-A0A7S1NMP7-F1
#
_entry.id   AF-A0A7S1NMP7-F1
#
_cell.length_a   1.000
_cell.length_b   1.000
_cell.length_c   1.000
_cell.angle_alpha   90.00
_cell.angle_beta   90.00
_cell.angle_gamma   90.00
#
_symmetry.space_group_name_H-M   'P 1'
#
loop_
_entity.id
_entity.type
_entity.pdbx_description
1 polymer ?
#
loop_
_entity_poly.entity_id
_entity_poly.type
_entity_poly.pdbx_seq_one_letter_code
_entity_poly.pdbx_strand_id
1 'polypeptide(L)'
;SEGLKLNLTLQEVDLTDTAIGLQGARHLSAMLQENCTLAKLIISGNDKFGSRGLEEVCKALETNQVLVSLHAAGINCGDTGAELLLELLEKNPTLTDLTLGTNRIADENLNKIQAKLDQNYEKWFEVQQQMAEERAAERERAQKELEEARAREEAERVAKAEAEAKRKAEAERAAEGERAETELE
;
A
#
# COMPACT_ATOMS: atom_id res chain seq x y z
N SER A 1 -13.85 -16.52 9.07
CA SER A 1 -14.97 -16.25 8.15
C SER A 1 -14.39 -15.91 6.78
N GLU A 2 -15.06 -16.28 5.68
CA GLU A 2 -14.64 -15.87 4.32
C GLU A 2 -14.66 -14.34 4.14
N GLY A 3 -15.51 -13.64 4.91
CA GLY A 3 -15.65 -12.18 4.83
C GLY A 3 -14.39 -11.38 5.17
N LEU A 4 -13.45 -11.92 5.97
CA LEU A 4 -12.16 -11.25 6.25
C LEU A 4 -11.09 -11.60 5.21
N LYS A 5 -11.16 -12.80 4.61
CA LYS A 5 -10.21 -13.24 3.57
C LYS A 5 -10.26 -12.33 2.35
N LEU A 6 -11.47 -12.00 1.90
CA LEU A 6 -11.72 -11.18 0.72
C LEU A 6 -11.93 -9.70 1.05
N ASN A 7 -11.74 -9.30 2.30
CA ASN A 7 -11.91 -7.89 2.66
C ASN A 7 -10.76 -7.06 2.09
N LEU A 8 -11.09 -6.12 1.20
CA LEU A 8 -10.11 -5.24 0.55
C LEU A 8 -9.97 -3.87 1.24
N THR A 9 -10.58 -3.69 2.41
CA THR A 9 -10.68 -2.37 3.07
C THR A 9 -10.26 -2.37 4.53
N LEU A 10 -10.40 -3.50 5.23
CA LEU A 10 -10.17 -3.58 6.66
C LEU A 10 -8.67 -3.67 6.94
N GLN A 11 -8.15 -2.66 7.66
CA GLN A 11 -6.73 -2.55 7.97
C GLN A 11 -6.38 -2.99 9.39
N GLU A 12 -7.36 -3.07 10.29
CA GLU A 12 -7.16 -3.44 11.67
C GLU A 12 -8.23 -4.43 12.15
N VAL A 13 -7.77 -5.47 12.85
CA VAL A 13 -8.63 -6.46 13.50
C VAL A 13 -8.18 -6.59 14.95
N ASP A 14 -9.11 -6.32 15.87
CA ASP A 14 -8.92 -6.54 17.30
C ASP A 14 -9.73 -7.75 17.79
N LEU A 15 -9.02 -8.71 18.35
CA LEU A 15 -9.53 -9.96 18.91
C LEU A 15 -9.07 -10.14 20.37
N THR A 16 -8.83 -9.03 21.07
CA THR A 16 -8.43 -9.03 22.47
C THR A 16 -9.46 -9.74 23.34
N ASP A 17 -9.00 -10.63 24.23
CA ASP A 17 -9.84 -11.35 25.20
C ASP A 17 -11.04 -12.11 24.58
N THR A 18 -10.90 -12.58 23.34
CA THR A 18 -11.97 -13.31 22.63
C THR A 18 -11.92 -14.83 22.82
N ALA A 19 -11.08 -15.31 23.74
CA ALA A 19 -10.85 -16.72 24.03
C ALA A 19 -10.46 -17.56 22.79
N ILE A 20 -9.73 -16.96 21.86
CA ILE A 20 -9.20 -17.63 20.68
C ILE A 20 -8.12 -18.62 21.11
N GLY A 21 -8.36 -19.90 20.87
CA GLY A 21 -7.36 -20.95 21.00
C GLY A 21 -6.75 -21.37 19.66
N LEU A 22 -6.07 -22.52 19.64
CA LEU A 22 -5.44 -23.08 18.44
C LEU A 22 -6.33 -23.15 17.21
N GLN A 23 -7.62 -23.50 17.35
CA GLN A 23 -8.52 -23.55 16.20
C GLN A 23 -8.74 -22.15 15.60
N GLY A 24 -8.91 -21.13 16.44
CA GLY A 24 -9.01 -19.76 15.96
C GLY A 24 -7.72 -19.28 15.30
N ALA A 25 -6.55 -19.67 15.84
CA ALA A 25 -5.25 -19.38 15.23
C ALA A 25 -5.12 -19.96 13.81
N ARG A 26 -5.61 -21.18 13.56
CA ARG A 26 -5.64 -21.77 12.21
C ARG A 26 -6.53 -20.99 11.24
N HIS A 27 -7.69 -20.53 11.70
CA HIS A 27 -8.55 -19.68 10.88
C HIS A 27 -7.91 -18.32 10.60
N LEU A 28 -7.18 -17.75 11.57
CA LEU A 28 -6.40 -16.52 11.38
C LEU A 28 -5.27 -16.74 10.38
N SER A 29 -4.52 -17.83 10.50
CA SER A 29 -3.46 -18.20 9.57
C SER A 29 -3.98 -18.31 8.14
N ALA A 30 -5.06 -19.07 7.92
CA ALA A 30 -5.69 -19.19 6.60
C ALA A 30 -6.26 -17.86 6.09
N MET A 31 -6.65 -16.93 6.97
CA MET A 31 -7.10 -15.61 6.59
C MET A 31 -5.93 -14.71 6.19
N LEU A 32 -4.84 -14.70 6.96
CA LEU A 32 -3.63 -13.94 6.70
C LEU A 32 -2.93 -14.37 5.41
N GLN A 33 -2.99 -15.65 5.03
CA GLN A 33 -2.39 -16.12 3.77
C GLN A 33 -3.07 -15.53 2.52
N GLU A 34 -4.35 -15.16 2.62
CA GLU A 34 -5.14 -14.65 1.48
C GLU A 34 -5.37 -13.14 1.56
N ASN A 35 -5.47 -12.59 2.77
CA ASN A 35 -5.76 -11.18 2.98
C ASN A 35 -4.54 -10.32 2.65
N CYS A 36 -4.73 -9.32 1.77
CA CYS A 36 -3.69 -8.41 1.31
C CYS A 36 -3.88 -6.96 1.78
N THR A 37 -4.69 -6.72 2.83
CA THR A 37 -5.04 -5.36 3.29
C THR A 37 -4.90 -5.14 4.79
N LEU A 38 -4.94 -6.19 5.60
CA LEU A 38 -4.83 -6.14 7.04
C LEU A 38 -3.41 -5.77 7.43
N ALA A 39 -3.23 -4.56 7.97
CA ALA A 39 -1.95 -4.03 8.41
C ALA A 39 -1.70 -4.27 9.91
N LYS A 40 -2.77 -4.44 10.70
CA LYS A 40 -2.67 -4.61 12.16
C LYS A 40 -3.60 -5.71 12.69
N LEU A 41 -3.02 -6.60 13.50
CA LEU A 41 -3.73 -7.70 14.15
C LEU A 41 -3.46 -7.69 15.65
N ILE A 42 -4.52 -7.62 16.45
CA ILE A 42 -4.45 -7.68 17.91
C ILE A 42 -5.10 -8.98 18.36
N ILE A 43 -4.32 -9.84 19.02
CA ILE A 43 -4.75 -11.13 19.59
C ILE A 43 -4.42 -11.22 21.08
N SER A 44 -4.27 -10.07 21.74
CA SER A 44 -3.81 -10.02 23.14
C SER A 44 -4.84 -10.62 24.10
N GLY A 45 -4.39 -11.10 25.26
CA GLY A 45 -5.28 -11.66 26.29
C GLY A 45 -5.86 -13.05 25.98
N ASN A 46 -5.44 -13.69 24.89
CA ASN A 46 -5.89 -15.03 24.52
C ASN A 46 -4.95 -16.13 25.07
N ASP A 47 -5.06 -16.45 26.35
CA ASP A 47 -4.18 -17.41 27.07
C ASP A 47 -4.13 -18.83 26.47
N LYS A 48 -5.22 -19.27 25.83
CA LYS A 48 -5.36 -20.57 25.15
C LYS A 48 -4.73 -20.61 23.75
N PHE A 49 -4.20 -19.49 23.28
CA PHE A 49 -3.57 -19.39 21.97
C PHE A 49 -2.24 -20.15 21.97
N GLY A 50 -1.37 -19.86 22.94
CA GLY A 50 -0.10 -20.55 23.18
C GLY A 50 0.91 -20.47 22.04
N SER A 51 2.06 -21.12 22.21
CA SER A 51 3.10 -21.19 21.18
C SER A 51 2.62 -21.87 19.90
N ARG A 52 1.75 -22.88 20.01
CA ARG A 52 1.19 -23.60 18.85
C ARG A 52 0.25 -22.74 18.03
N GLY A 53 -0.57 -21.88 18.66
CA GLY A 53 -1.38 -20.92 17.93
C GLY A 53 -0.50 -19.88 17.23
N LEU A 54 0.55 -19.42 17.92
CA LEU A 54 1.51 -18.48 17.34
C LEU A 54 2.26 -19.06 16.15
N GLU A 55 2.64 -20.33 16.19
CA GLU A 55 3.26 -21.05 15.07
C GLU A 55 2.40 -20.99 13.79
N GLU A 56 1.09 -21.20 13.91
CA GLU A 56 0.17 -21.12 12.77
C GLU A 56 0.15 -19.71 12.17
N VAL A 57 0.14 -18.67 13.01
CA VAL A 57 0.21 -17.28 12.56
C VAL A 57 1.57 -16.97 11.92
N CYS A 58 2.69 -17.38 12.54
CA CYS A 58 4.02 -17.17 11.98
C CYS A 58 4.13 -17.78 10.58
N LYS A 59 3.64 -19.01 10.37
CA LYS A 59 3.64 -19.64 9.04
C LYS A 59 2.90 -18.83 7.97
N ALA A 60 1.78 -18.21 8.33
CA ALA A 60 1.07 -17.33 7.40
C ALA A 60 1.85 -16.02 7.14
N LEU A 61 2.50 -15.48 8.17
CA LEU A 61 3.28 -14.27 8.06
C LEU A 61 4.60 -14.48 7.29
N GLU A 62 5.11 -15.70 7.12
CA GLU A 62 6.26 -15.90 6.23
C GLU A 62 5.97 -15.47 4.78
N THR A 63 4.72 -15.58 4.33
CA THR A 63 4.30 -15.18 2.97
C THR A 63 3.49 -13.89 2.94
N ASN A 64 2.81 -13.53 4.03
CA ASN A 64 2.09 -12.26 4.11
C ASN A 64 3.06 -11.09 4.38
N GLN A 65 3.25 -10.26 3.35
CA GLN A 65 4.11 -9.07 3.38
C GLN A 65 3.28 -7.77 3.56
N VAL A 66 2.12 -7.86 4.22
CA VAL A 66 1.19 -6.74 4.41
C VAL A 66 1.02 -6.39 5.88
N LEU A 67 1.00 -7.39 6.77
CA LEU A 67 0.85 -7.15 8.18
C LEU A 67 2.10 -6.46 8.76
N VAL A 68 1.92 -5.22 9.23
CA VAL A 68 2.98 -4.39 9.80
C VAL A 68 3.03 -4.53 11.33
N SER A 69 1.87 -4.76 11.96
CA SER A 69 1.72 -4.76 13.41
C SER A 69 1.00 -5.99 13.95
N LEU A 70 1.63 -6.66 14.92
CA LEU A 70 1.08 -7.81 15.64
C LEU A 70 1.12 -7.57 17.16
N HIS A 71 -0.04 -7.50 17.80
CA HIS A 71 -0.14 -7.35 19.24
C HIS A 71 -0.56 -8.67 19.87
N ALA A 72 0.39 -9.34 20.51
CA ALA A 72 0.24 -10.68 21.05
C ALA A 72 0.57 -10.74 22.55
N ALA A 73 0.21 -9.72 23.33
CA ALA A 73 0.46 -9.73 24.77
C ALA A 73 -0.44 -10.77 25.48
N GLY A 74 0.09 -11.53 26.44
CA GLY A 74 -0.71 -12.43 27.28
C GLY A 74 -1.29 -13.65 26.55
N ILE A 75 -0.65 -14.10 25.46
CA ILE A 75 -1.05 -15.30 24.71
C ILE A 75 -0.39 -16.60 25.22
N ASN A 76 0.43 -16.51 26.27
CA ASN A 76 1.12 -17.64 26.92
C ASN A 76 2.02 -18.43 25.94
N CYS A 77 2.80 -17.73 25.10
CA CYS A 77 3.65 -18.37 24.11
C CYS A 77 5.03 -18.83 24.64
N GLY A 78 5.55 -18.20 25.70
CA GLY A 78 6.86 -18.52 26.27
C GLY A 78 8.02 -18.36 25.29
N ASP A 79 9.21 -18.85 25.68
CA ASP A 79 10.42 -18.78 24.86
C ASP A 79 10.30 -19.56 23.54
N THR A 80 9.54 -20.67 23.50
CA THR A 80 9.22 -21.36 22.25
C THR A 80 8.51 -20.45 21.25
N GLY A 81 7.60 -19.59 21.72
CA GLY A 81 6.98 -18.58 20.89
C GLY A 81 7.96 -17.50 20.42
N ALA A 82 8.93 -17.15 21.26
CA ALA A 82 9.94 -16.17 20.92
C ALA A 82 10.90 -16.67 19.83
N GLU A 83 11.31 -17.93 19.88
CA GLU A 83 12.11 -18.58 18.83
C GLU A 83 11.38 -18.56 17.47
N LEU A 84 10.08 -18.89 17.46
CA LEU A 84 9.25 -18.82 16.25
C LEU A 84 9.15 -17.41 15.68
N LEU A 85 9.07 -16.39 16.55
CA LEU A 85 9.05 -14.98 16.13
C LEU A 85 10.40 -14.54 15.58
N LEU A 86 11.51 -14.98 16.16
CA LEU A 86 12.84 -14.71 15.65
C LEU A 86 13.02 -15.29 14.24
N GLU A 87 12.62 -16.54 14.02
CA GLU A 87 12.65 -17.16 12.69
C GLU A 87 11.76 -16.43 11.68
N LEU A 88 10.57 -15.99 12.12
CA LEU A 88 9.68 -15.19 11.28
C LEU A 88 10.32 -13.86 10.88
N LEU A 89 10.91 -13.13 11.82
CA LEU A 89 11.47 -11.79 11.57
C LEU A 89 12.66 -11.82 10.60
N GLU A 90 13.37 -12.95 10.47
CA GLU A 90 14.39 -13.14 9.44
C GLU A 90 13.80 -13.22 8.02
N LYS A 91 12.57 -13.73 7.89
CA LYS A 91 11.90 -13.98 6.60
C LYS A 91 10.88 -12.89 6.23
N ASN A 92 10.34 -12.19 7.23
CA ASN A 92 9.35 -11.16 7.06
C ASN A 92 9.90 -9.80 7.51
N PRO A 93 10.39 -8.96 6.58
CA PRO A 93 10.86 -7.62 6.87
C PRO A 93 9.72 -6.58 7.06
N THR A 94 8.47 -6.94 6.76
CA THR A 94 7.33 -6.01 6.82
C THR A 94 6.74 -5.89 8.22
N LEU A 95 6.91 -6.91 9.06
CA LEU A 95 6.51 -6.86 10.46
C LEU A 95 7.53 -6.01 11.25
N THR A 96 7.11 -4.82 11.66
CA THR A 96 7.94 -3.83 12.36
C THR A 96 7.46 -3.56 13.79
N ASP A 97 6.19 -3.83 14.08
CA ASP A 97 5.55 -3.50 15.35
C ASP A 97 5.04 -4.76 16.04
N LEU A 98 5.69 -5.17 17.13
CA LEU A 98 5.37 -6.42 17.82
C LEU A 98 5.26 -6.20 19.33
N THR A 99 4.11 -6.51 19.92
CA THR A 99 3.89 -6.43 21.37
C THR A 99 3.79 -7.81 21.99
N LEU A 100 4.65 -8.13 22.95
CA LEU A 100 4.78 -9.47 23.56
C LEU A 100 4.66 -9.49 25.09
N GLY A 101 4.11 -8.44 25.69
CA GLY A 101 3.97 -8.35 27.15
C GLY A 101 3.29 -9.57 27.76
N THR A 102 3.66 -9.94 28.99
CA THR A 102 2.97 -10.99 29.77
C THR A 102 2.96 -12.37 29.10
N ASN A 103 3.99 -12.72 28.32
CA ASN A 103 4.11 -14.03 27.63
C ASN A 103 5.08 -15.04 28.27
N ARG A 104 5.73 -14.68 29.39
CA ARG A 104 6.78 -15.51 30.03
C ARG A 104 7.97 -15.80 29.09
N ILE A 105 8.40 -14.78 28.36
CA ILE A 105 9.58 -14.81 27.48
C ILE A 105 10.77 -14.28 28.28
N ALA A 106 11.93 -14.91 28.15
CA ALA A 106 13.17 -14.44 28.76
C ALA A 106 13.64 -13.12 28.12
N ASP A 107 14.20 -12.23 28.93
CA ASP A 107 14.69 -10.91 28.48
C ASP A 107 15.71 -11.01 27.35
N GLU A 108 16.53 -12.06 27.32
CA GLU A 108 17.47 -12.32 26.23
C GLU A 108 16.77 -12.46 24.88
N ASN A 109 15.66 -13.20 24.83
CA ASN A 109 14.88 -13.39 23.62
C ASN A 109 14.13 -12.11 23.24
N LEU A 110 13.60 -11.36 24.22
CA LEU A 110 12.99 -10.05 23.96
C LEU A 110 14.00 -9.07 23.34
N ASN A 111 15.23 -9.03 23.84
CA ASN A 111 16.29 -8.19 23.30
C ASN A 111 16.67 -8.58 21.86
N LYS A 112 16.75 -9.88 21.57
CA LYS A 112 17.01 -10.37 20.20
C LYS A 112 15.87 -9.99 19.25
N ILE A 113 14.61 -10.12 19.70
CA ILE A 113 13.43 -9.74 18.93
C ILE A 113 13.45 -8.23 18.65
N GLN A 114 13.73 -7.40 19.66
CA GLN A 114 13.81 -5.95 19.48
C GLN A 114 14.86 -5.56 18.45
N ALA A 115 16.07 -6.14 18.53
CA ALA A 115 17.14 -5.86 17.57
C ALA A 115 16.74 -6.25 16.13
N LYS A 116 15.91 -7.29 15.96
CA LYS A 116 15.38 -7.68 14.65
C LYS A 116 14.27 -6.75 14.15
N LEU A 117 13.40 -6.29 15.04
CA LEU A 117 12.38 -5.29 14.69
C LEU A 117 13.02 -3.98 14.26
N ASP A 118 14.08 -3.53 14.94
CA ASP A 118 14.82 -2.32 14.57
C ASP A 118 15.40 -2.44 13.14
N GLN A 119 15.99 -3.59 12.80
CA GLN A 119 16.49 -3.88 11.45
C GLN A 119 15.36 -3.91 10.39
N ASN A 120 14.21 -4.48 10.74
CA ASN A 120 13.05 -4.50 9.86
C ASN A 120 12.48 -3.10 9.65
N TYR A 121 12.43 -2.28 10.69
CA TYR A 121 11.96 -0.90 10.61
C TYR A 121 12.83 -0.05 9.69
N GLU A 122 14.16 -0.18 9.78
CA GLU A 122 15.10 0.49 8.87
C GLU A 122 14.84 0.11 7.40
N LYS A 123 14.75 -1.20 7.12
CA LYS A 123 14.46 -1.70 5.76
C LYS A 123 13.09 -1.24 5.26
N TRP A 124 12.07 -1.31 6.11
CA TRP A 124 10.72 -0.89 5.77
C TRP A 124 10.68 0.61 5.43
N PHE A 125 11.36 1.43 6.22
CA PHE A 125 11.47 2.88 5.98
C PHE A 125 12.15 3.18 4.64
N GLU A 126 13.26 2.50 4.32
CA GLU A 126 13.96 2.64 3.04
C GLU A 126 13.04 2.30 1.85
N VAL A 127 12.27 1.21 1.94
CA VAL A 127 11.31 0.81 0.90
C VAL A 127 10.19 1.84 0.74
N GLN A 128 9.65 2.37 1.84
CA GLN A 128 8.61 3.41 1.77
C GLN A 128 9.13 4.69 1.13
N GLN A 129 10.38 5.07 1.42
CA GLN A 129 11.00 6.23 0.81
C GLN A 129 11.20 6.03 -0.70
N GLN A 130 11.76 4.89 -1.11
CA GLN A 130 11.94 4.58 -2.54
C GLN A 130 10.60 4.57 -3.29
N MET A 131 9.56 3.93 -2.74
CA MET A 131 8.23 3.94 -3.35
C MET A 131 7.62 5.35 -3.43
N ALA A 132 7.86 6.21 -2.44
CA ALA A 132 7.41 7.59 -2.46
C ALA A 132 8.11 8.41 -3.55
N GLU A 133 9.42 8.21 -3.73
CA GLU A 133 10.23 8.84 -4.78
C GLU A 133 9.79 8.37 -6.18
N GLU A 134 9.56 7.08 -6.38
CA GLU A 134 9.04 6.52 -7.64
C GLU A 134 7.66 7.09 -7.99
N ARG A 135 6.74 7.13 -7.02
CA ARG A 135 5.41 7.74 -7.21
C ARG A 135 5.48 9.23 -7.52
N ALA A 136 6.42 9.95 -6.90
CA ALA A 136 6.63 11.37 -7.20
C ALA A 136 7.14 11.56 -8.63
N ALA A 137 8.11 10.76 -9.05
CA ALA A 137 8.65 10.77 -10.41
C ALA A 137 7.59 10.42 -11.47
N GLU A 138 6.73 9.43 -11.19
CA GLU A 138 5.60 9.08 -12.06
C GLU A 138 4.59 10.22 -12.19
N ARG A 139 4.26 10.89 -11.08
CA ARG A 139 3.36 12.05 -11.09
C ARG A 139 3.94 13.22 -11.88
N GLU A 140 5.23 13.48 -11.75
CA GLU A 140 5.91 14.54 -12.51
C GLU A 140 5.90 14.22 -14.00
N ARG A 141 6.20 12.97 -14.39
CA ARG A 141 6.11 12.51 -15.79
C ARG A 141 4.69 12.68 -16.34
N ALA A 142 3.68 12.22 -15.60
CA ALA A 142 2.28 12.35 -15.99
C ALA A 142 1.83 13.83 -16.11
N GLN A 143 2.31 14.69 -15.20
CA GLN A 143 2.03 16.12 -15.27
C GLN A 143 2.66 16.76 -16.51
N LYS A 144 3.92 16.44 -16.81
CA LYS A 144 4.61 16.94 -18.00
C LYS A 144 3.92 16.49 -19.29
N GLU A 145 3.52 15.22 -19.37
CA GLU A 145 2.76 14.69 -20.51
C GLU A 145 1.42 15.43 -20.69
N LEU A 146 0.72 15.72 -19.59
CA LEU A 146 -0.52 16.50 -19.62
C LEU A 146 -0.29 17.95 -20.08
N GLU A 147 0.78 18.59 -19.63
CA GLU A 147 1.16 19.94 -20.05
C GLU A 147 1.52 19.99 -21.54
N GLU A 148 2.30 19.03 -22.04
CA GLU A 148 2.62 18.91 -23.46
C GLU A 148 1.37 18.64 -24.31
N ALA A 149 0.46 17.79 -23.84
CA ALA A 149 -0.80 17.53 -24.53
C ALA A 149 -1.66 18.80 -24.65
N ARG A 150 -1.80 19.56 -23.55
CA ARG A 150 -2.53 20.84 -23.55
C ARG A 150 -1.90 21.88 -24.48
N ALA A 151 -0.56 21.97 -24.48
CA ALA A 151 0.15 22.87 -25.37
C ALA A 151 -0.06 22.51 -26.85
N ARG A 152 -0.08 21.21 -27.18
CA ARG A 152 -0.38 20.71 -28.54
C ARG A 152 -1.81 21.04 -28.95
N GLU A 153 -2.79 20.78 -28.09
CA GLU A 153 -4.22 21.10 -28.35
C GLU A 153 -4.42 22.61 -28.54
N GLU A 154 -3.78 23.44 -27.73
CA GLU A 154 -3.85 24.89 -27.87
C GLU A 154 -3.20 25.38 -29.17
N ALA A 155 -2.03 24.86 -29.52
CA ALA A 155 -1.36 25.19 -30.78
C ALA A 155 -2.21 24.80 -32.01
N GLU A 156 -2.84 23.62 -31.98
CA GLU A 156 -3.75 23.19 -33.04
C GLU A 156 -4.98 24.10 -33.14
N ARG A 157 -5.56 24.50 -31.99
CA ARG A 157 -6.69 25.44 -31.94
C ARG A 157 -6.32 26.80 -32.53
N VAL A 158 -5.15 27.34 -32.17
CA VAL A 158 -4.66 28.62 -32.70
C VAL A 158 -4.42 28.52 -34.21
N ALA A 159 -3.72 27.48 -34.67
CA ALA A 159 -3.46 27.28 -36.10
C ALA A 159 -4.74 27.16 -36.92
N LYS A 160 -5.76 26.46 -36.40
CA LYS A 160 -7.08 26.35 -37.04
C LYS A 160 -7.79 27.70 -37.13
N ALA A 161 -7.79 28.48 -36.04
CA ALA A 161 -8.40 29.81 -36.00
C ALA A 161 -7.71 30.79 -36.98
N GLU A 162 -6.38 30.77 -37.05
CA GLU A 162 -5.61 31.57 -38.00
C GLU A 162 -5.91 31.20 -39.46
N ALA A 163 -6.00 29.90 -39.75
CA ALA A 163 -6.35 29.42 -41.08
C ALA A 163 -7.77 29.83 -41.50
N GLU A 164 -8.74 29.78 -40.58
CA GLU A 164 -10.12 30.24 -40.82
C GLU A 164 -10.18 31.75 -41.03
N ALA A 165 -9.46 32.54 -40.22
CA ALA A 165 -9.38 33.99 -40.37
C ALA A 165 -8.76 34.40 -41.71
N LYS A 166 -7.68 33.72 -42.14
CA LYS A 166 -7.04 33.96 -43.44
C LYS A 166 -7.99 33.67 -44.60
N ARG A 167 -8.70 32.53 -44.57
CA ARG A 167 -9.72 32.19 -45.59
C ARG A 167 -10.84 33.23 -45.67
N LYS A 168 -11.31 33.72 -44.52
CA LYS A 168 -12.34 34.77 -44.46
C LYS A 168 -11.85 36.09 -45.07
N ALA A 169 -10.63 36.51 -44.73
CA ALA A 169 -10.04 37.73 -45.29
C ALA A 169 -9.80 37.64 -46.81
N GLU A 170 -9.37 36.48 -47.32
CA GLU A 170 -9.22 36.24 -48.76
C GLU A 170 -10.58 36.28 -49.50
N ALA A 171 -11.63 35.69 -48.91
CA ALA A 171 -12.98 35.73 -49.46
C ALA A 171 -13.57 37.16 -49.49
N GLU A 172 -13.36 37.95 -48.44
CA GLU A 172 -13.79 39.36 -48.38
C GLU A 172 -13.09 40.20 -49.45
N ARG A 173 -11.77 40.05 -49.63
CA ARG A 173 -11.01 40.75 -50.68
C ARG A 173 -11.47 40.37 -52.09
N ALA A 174 -11.76 39.09 -52.33
CA ALA A 174 -12.28 38.64 -53.61
C ALA A 174 -13.64 39.30 -53.92
N ALA A 175 -14.54 39.35 -52.93
CA ALA A 175 -15.85 39.98 -53.07
C ALA A 175 -15.77 41.50 -53.28
N GLU A 176 -14.80 42.19 -52.66
CA GLU A 176 -14.56 43.62 -52.91
C GLU A 176 -14.02 43.89 -54.31
N GLY A 177 -13.12 43.03 -54.82
CA GLY A 177 -12.61 43.12 -56.19
C GLY A 177 -13.71 42.99 -57.24
N GLU A 178 -14.59 41.99 -57.10
CA GLU A 178 -15.73 41.79 -58.02
C GLU A 178 -16.71 42.98 -58.01
N ARG A 179 -16.92 43.61 -56.84
CA ARG A 179 -17.76 44.82 -56.72
C ARG A 179 -17.14 46.03 -57.41
N ALA A 180 -15.83 46.22 -57.29
CA ALA A 180 -15.14 47.33 -57.93
C ALA A 180 -15.13 47.20 -59.47
N GLU A 181 -15.02 45.98 -60.00
CA GLU A 181 -15.12 45.73 -61.44
C GLU A 181 -16.53 46.00 -61.98
N THR A 182 -17.57 45.62 -61.25
CA THR A 182 -18.97 45.86 -61.65
C THR A 182 -19.43 47.32 -61.55
N GLU A 183 -18.73 48.17 -60.79
CA GLU A 183 -19.01 49.63 -60.74
C GLU A 183 -18.26 50.44 -61.82
N LEU A 184 -17.28 49.85 -62.52
CA LEU A 184 -16.49 50.49 -63.57
C LEU A 184 -17.02 50.22 -65.00
N GLU A 185 -17.97 49.29 -65.16
CA GLU A 185 -18.69 49.01 -66.42
C GLU A 185 -19.99 49.80 -66.55
#